data_AF-R9K3N2-F1
#
_entry.id   AF-R9K3N2-F1
#
_cell.length_a   1.000
_cell.length_b   1.000
_cell.length_c   1.000
_cell.angle_alpha   90.00
_cell.angle_beta   90.00
_cell.angle_gamma   90.00
#
_symmetry.space_group_name_H-M   'P 1'
#
loop_
_entity.id
_entity.type
_entity.pdbx_description
1 polymer ?
#
loop_
_entity_poly.entity_id
_entity_poly.type
_entity_poly.pdbx_seq_one_letter_code
_entity_poly.pdbx_strand_id
1 'polypeptide(L)'
;MNISGISYNGNLQNAEWNVIKPLQAEGSQGSLTGTNLSEGKRMDNWKVTHVQNENPASSAQIKPKEPIKIVHSEDRHFLRSGEQYFSVFEQYAKGQISEDEFIAYSSAFESIVGSTLNTRGVSGIGNLVKEMKENIAKGIVNTPENLKTELDTGGMKVSWKELMDMQKTGEYIDKFFGGATPGSYDTYAKIGIARAYIYKPELGFTEDQIHLLREAVEKKIAEKLEHTRMAIEDAAADIQNPMWEGYYIGGTRTMPVGSNTKLISEITEAFSKIDPNDKGSYDAAVDRFQELMRPWETTFSSYIARQAPGYASIYVQQKEFHSRAGYQAIWNGSY
;
A
#
# COMPACT_ATOMS: atom_id res chain seq x y z
N MET A 1 17.68 -61.94 -19.60
CA MET A 1 19.07 -62.45 -19.48
C MET A 1 19.99 -61.24 -19.44
N ASN A 2 20.86 -61.18 -18.41
CA ASN A 2 21.98 -60.26 -18.11
C ASN A 2 21.73 -58.73 -18.17
N ILE A 3 21.69 -57.98 -17.06
CA ILE A 3 22.60 -57.78 -15.90
C ILE A 3 23.55 -56.57 -16.11
N SER A 4 23.40 -55.62 -15.17
CA SER A 4 24.37 -54.68 -14.59
C SER A 4 25.05 -53.58 -15.43
N GLY A 5 24.86 -52.36 -14.93
CA GLY A 5 25.94 -51.40 -14.70
C GLY A 5 25.69 -50.69 -13.36
N ILE A 6 26.14 -51.30 -12.26
CA ILE A 6 26.15 -50.70 -10.91
C ILE A 6 27.40 -49.82 -10.79
N SER A 7 27.27 -48.68 -10.11
CA SER A 7 28.32 -48.17 -9.23
C SER A 7 27.67 -47.50 -8.03
N TYR A 8 28.09 -47.93 -6.84
CA TYR A 8 27.54 -47.59 -5.53
C TYR A 8 28.55 -46.75 -4.74
N ASN A 9 28.02 -45.91 -3.86
CA ASN A 9 28.58 -45.22 -2.67
C ASN A 9 28.39 -43.71 -2.77
N GLY A 10 27.79 -43.03 -1.82
CA GLY A 10 27.43 -43.39 -0.45
C GLY A 10 27.50 -42.10 0.34
N ASN A 11 26.39 -41.67 0.95
CA ASN A 11 26.33 -41.13 2.31
C ASN A 11 24.93 -40.61 2.61
N LEU A 12 24.40 -41.11 3.72
CA LEU A 12 23.24 -40.59 4.43
C LEU A 12 23.48 -39.13 4.82
N GLN A 13 22.68 -38.22 4.28
CA GLN A 13 22.25 -36.97 4.92
C GLN A 13 21.21 -36.29 4.03
N ASN A 14 20.23 -35.61 4.66
CA ASN A 14 19.07 -34.91 4.08
C ASN A 14 17.80 -35.75 3.94
N ALA A 15 17.23 -36.11 5.09
CA ALA A 15 15.79 -36.15 5.23
C ALA A 15 15.29 -34.72 5.33
N GLU A 16 14.76 -34.16 4.23
CA GLU A 16 13.73 -33.11 4.18
C GLU A 16 13.45 -32.75 2.72
N TRP A 17 12.24 -32.24 2.45
CA TRP A 17 11.66 -31.81 1.15
C TRP A 17 10.90 -32.88 0.35
N ASN A 18 9.71 -33.24 0.83
CA ASN A 18 8.64 -33.72 -0.04
C ASN A 18 7.82 -32.53 -0.56
N VAL A 19 7.90 -32.34 -1.88
CA VAL A 19 7.14 -31.39 -2.69
C VAL A 19 5.67 -31.78 -2.70
N ILE A 20 4.78 -30.91 -2.21
CA ILE A 20 3.32 -31.08 -2.35
C ILE A 20 2.91 -30.55 -3.74
N LYS A 21 2.29 -31.42 -4.54
CA LYS A 21 1.70 -31.09 -5.86
C LYS A 21 0.38 -30.31 -5.70
N PRO A 22 0.02 -29.43 -6.65
CA PRO A 22 -1.23 -28.68 -6.61
C PRO A 22 -2.42 -29.58 -6.98
N LEU A 23 -3.48 -29.53 -6.18
CA LEU A 23 -4.79 -30.13 -6.50
C LEU A 23 -5.64 -29.08 -7.22
N GLN A 24 -5.86 -29.28 -8.51
CA GLN A 24 -6.98 -28.65 -9.22
C GLN A 24 -8.23 -29.54 -9.10
N ALA A 25 -9.34 -28.85 -8.82
CA ALA A 25 -10.75 -29.19 -9.04
C ALA A 25 -11.34 -30.44 -8.37
N GLU A 26 -12.31 -30.22 -7.48
CA GLU A 26 -13.61 -30.90 -7.56
C GLU A 26 -14.64 -30.18 -6.69
N GLY A 27 -15.78 -29.85 -7.30
CA GLY A 27 -16.90 -29.24 -6.61
C GLY A 27 -17.49 -30.20 -5.57
N SER A 28 -17.51 -29.76 -4.32
CA SER A 28 -18.49 -30.23 -3.34
C SER A 28 -18.67 -29.15 -2.27
N GLN A 29 -19.91 -28.70 -2.11
CA GLN A 29 -20.35 -27.99 -0.92
C GLN A 29 -20.18 -28.95 0.28
N GLY A 30 -19.05 -28.85 0.96
CA GLY A 30 -18.79 -29.51 2.22
C GLY A 30 -18.20 -28.49 3.16
N SER A 31 -19.04 -27.92 4.02
CA SER A 31 -18.64 -27.07 5.13
C SER A 31 -17.56 -27.78 5.96
N LEU A 32 -16.31 -27.31 5.87
CA LEU A 32 -15.28 -27.63 6.86
C LEU A 32 -15.67 -26.92 8.16
N THR A 33 -16.49 -27.59 8.99
CA THR A 33 -16.65 -27.25 10.41
C THR A 33 -15.36 -27.62 11.14
N GLY A 34 -14.33 -26.78 10.97
CA GLY A 34 -13.27 -26.66 11.95
C GLY A 34 -13.82 -25.89 13.15
N THR A 35 -13.62 -26.42 14.35
CA THR A 35 -14.02 -25.76 15.60
C THR A 35 -13.37 -24.38 15.65
N ASN A 36 -14.16 -23.31 15.49
CA ASN A 36 -13.66 -21.95 15.69
C ASN A 36 -13.05 -21.87 17.09
N LEU A 37 -11.75 -21.61 17.17
CA LEU A 37 -11.12 -21.20 18.41
C LEU A 37 -11.83 -19.90 18.85
N SER A 38 -12.27 -19.87 20.11
CA SER A 38 -12.82 -18.66 20.75
C SER A 38 -11.91 -17.47 20.46
N GLU A 39 -12.47 -16.29 20.16
CA GLU A 39 -11.71 -15.08 19.76
C GLU A 39 -10.45 -14.82 20.60
N GLY A 40 -10.50 -15.03 21.91
CA GLY A 40 -9.33 -14.86 22.81
C GLY A 40 -8.18 -15.85 22.61
N LYS A 41 -8.29 -16.85 21.72
CA LYS A 41 -7.26 -17.86 21.42
C LYS A 41 -6.73 -17.79 19.99
N ARG A 42 -7.19 -16.84 19.17
CA ARG A 42 -6.70 -16.67 17.79
C ARG A 42 -5.39 -15.86 17.84
N MET A 43 -4.31 -16.44 17.32
CA MET A 43 -2.98 -15.79 17.25
C MET A 43 -2.84 -14.86 16.04
N ASP A 44 -3.82 -14.87 15.14
CA ASP A 44 -3.84 -14.17 13.86
C ASP A 44 -3.75 -12.62 14.03
N ASN A 45 -4.07 -12.11 15.23
CA ASN A 45 -4.07 -10.67 15.58
C ASN A 45 -2.91 -10.26 16.49
N TRP A 46 -1.92 -11.12 16.73
CA TRP A 46 -0.83 -10.83 17.66
C TRP A 46 0.31 -10.11 16.95
N LYS A 47 0.45 -8.80 17.18
CA LYS A 47 1.66 -8.05 16.80
C LYS A 47 2.57 -7.91 18.02
N VAL A 48 3.72 -8.60 18.01
CA VAL A 48 4.74 -8.49 19.07
C VAL A 48 5.49 -7.18 18.89
N THR A 49 5.33 -6.22 19.79
CA THR A 49 5.88 -4.85 19.68
C THR A 49 7.15 -4.61 20.52
N HIS A 50 8.02 -5.61 20.65
CA HIS A 50 9.36 -5.39 21.20
C HIS A 50 10.43 -6.19 20.45
N VAL A 51 11.17 -5.50 19.57
CA VAL A 51 12.46 -5.95 19.05
C VAL A 51 13.52 -5.33 19.96
N GLN A 52 14.10 -6.13 20.85
CA GLN A 52 15.36 -5.73 21.48
C GLN A 52 16.41 -5.58 20.37
N ASN A 53 17.13 -4.45 20.39
CA ASN A 53 18.29 -4.12 19.55
C ASN A 53 18.99 -5.34 18.94
N GLU A 54 19.04 -5.40 17.61
CA GLU A 54 19.89 -6.34 16.88
C GLU A 54 21.37 -5.99 17.11
N ASN A 55 22.00 -6.62 18.09
CA ASN A 55 23.37 -7.08 17.91
C ASN A 55 23.28 -8.51 17.35
N PRO A 56 23.75 -8.78 16.11
CA PRO A 56 23.67 -10.10 15.54
C PRO A 56 24.69 -11.03 16.23
N ALA A 57 24.25 -12.26 16.47
CA ALA A 57 25.00 -13.40 17.00
C ALA A 57 25.21 -13.47 18.52
N SER A 58 24.22 -14.04 19.23
CA SER A 58 24.52 -15.00 20.30
C SER A 58 23.31 -15.90 20.55
N SER A 59 23.50 -17.22 20.51
CA SER A 59 22.54 -18.25 20.93
C SER A 59 22.36 -18.30 22.46
N ALA A 60 22.49 -17.17 23.14
CA ALA A 60 22.30 -17.07 24.58
C ALA A 60 20.79 -17.03 24.87
N GLN A 61 20.32 -17.87 25.79
CA GLN A 61 18.98 -17.75 26.36
C GLN A 61 18.82 -16.34 26.92
N ILE A 62 18.07 -15.48 26.23
CA ILE A 62 17.63 -14.19 26.73
C ILE A 62 16.62 -14.50 27.84
N LYS A 63 17.08 -14.53 29.10
CA LYS A 63 16.19 -14.45 30.25
C LYS A 63 15.85 -12.96 30.42
N PRO A 64 14.64 -12.51 30.06
CA PRO A 64 14.29 -11.12 30.29
C PRO A 64 14.36 -10.86 31.80
N LYS A 65 15.11 -9.83 32.21
CA LYS A 65 15.28 -9.44 33.62
C LYS A 65 13.97 -8.98 34.27
N GLU A 66 12.95 -8.69 33.47
CA GLU A 66 11.65 -8.21 33.86
C GLU A 66 10.55 -9.02 33.14
N PRO A 67 9.33 -9.12 33.71
CA PRO A 67 8.20 -9.73 33.03
C PRO A 67 7.96 -9.04 31.68
N ILE A 68 7.77 -9.83 30.62
CA ILE A 68 7.37 -9.28 29.32
C ILE A 68 5.96 -8.71 29.47
N LYS A 69 5.82 -7.39 29.31
CA LYS A 69 4.53 -6.70 29.26
C LYS A 69 3.95 -6.86 27.86
N ILE A 70 2.82 -7.55 27.74
CA ILE A 70 2.09 -7.70 26.47
C ILE A 70 0.92 -6.72 26.49
N VAL A 71 0.87 -5.81 25.52
CA VAL A 71 -0.22 -4.85 25.34
C VAL A 71 -0.98 -5.23 24.07
N HIS A 72 -2.30 -5.38 24.19
CA HIS A 72 -3.16 -5.76 23.07
C HIS A 72 -3.65 -4.52 22.31
N SER A 73 -3.41 -4.49 21.00
CA SER A 73 -3.96 -3.47 20.11
C SER A 73 -5.22 -3.97 19.44
N GLU A 74 -6.35 -3.35 19.77
CA GLU A 74 -7.66 -3.55 19.14
C GLU A 74 -7.91 -2.55 17.99
N ASP A 75 -8.93 -2.81 17.16
CA ASP A 75 -9.34 -1.96 16.04
C ASP A 75 -9.55 -0.49 16.43
N ARG A 76 -10.04 -0.21 17.64
CA ARG A 76 -10.24 1.17 18.15
C ARG A 76 -8.95 1.98 18.26
N HIS A 77 -7.79 1.33 18.27
CA HIS A 77 -6.49 2.00 18.33
C HIS A 77 -5.99 2.47 16.97
N PHE A 78 -6.59 2.00 15.87
CA PHE A 78 -6.28 2.41 14.50
C PHE A 78 -7.12 3.64 14.13
N LEU A 79 -6.63 4.81 14.53
CA LEU A 79 -7.29 6.09 14.31
C LEU A 79 -7.12 6.54 12.85
N ARG A 80 -8.02 7.42 12.40
CA ARG A 80 -8.12 7.83 10.99
C ARG A 80 -7.21 8.98 10.60
N SER A 81 -6.52 9.61 11.56
CA SER A 81 -5.71 10.79 11.31
C SER A 81 -4.68 11.04 12.40
N GLY A 82 -3.60 11.72 12.04
CA GLY A 82 -2.59 12.21 12.97
C GLY A 82 -3.18 13.07 14.09
N GLU A 83 -4.15 13.92 13.79
CA GLU A 83 -4.81 14.79 14.78
C GLU A 83 -5.51 14.00 15.89
N GLN A 84 -6.09 12.85 15.54
CA GLN A 84 -6.71 11.96 16.53
C GLN A 84 -5.64 11.32 17.43
N TYR A 85 -4.52 10.88 16.86
CA TYR A 85 -3.39 10.37 17.64
C TYR A 85 -2.77 11.43 18.54
N PHE A 86 -2.60 12.66 18.05
CA PHE A 86 -2.12 13.79 18.83
C PHE A 86 -2.99 14.03 20.07
N SER A 87 -4.32 14.03 19.89
CA SER A 87 -5.28 14.16 20.99
C SER A 87 -5.14 13.05 22.03
N VAL A 88 -4.99 11.80 21.60
CA VAL A 88 -4.76 10.66 22.50
C VAL A 88 -3.44 10.80 23.27
N PHE A 89 -2.36 11.21 22.60
CA PHE A 89 -1.07 11.44 23.26
C PHE A 89 -1.15 12.58 24.28
N GLU A 90 -1.92 13.63 23.98
CA GLU A 90 -2.20 14.71 24.92
C GLU A 90 -3.06 14.24 26.10
N GLN A 91 -4.08 13.40 25.88
CA GLN A 91 -4.88 12.79 26.95
C GLN A 91 -4.01 11.96 27.90
N TYR A 92 -3.06 11.19 27.35
CA TYR A 92 -2.08 10.47 28.17
C TYR A 92 -1.16 11.43 28.94
N ALA A 93 -0.73 12.52 28.32
CA ALA A 93 0.04 13.56 29.00
C ALA A 93 -0.73 14.21 30.15
N LYS A 94 -2.05 14.33 30.03
CA LYS A 94 -2.97 14.81 31.09
C LYS A 94 -3.30 13.75 32.15
N GLY A 95 -2.83 12.51 32.00
CA GLY A 95 -3.15 11.40 32.90
C GLY A 95 -4.59 10.87 32.77
N GLN A 96 -5.24 11.12 31.62
CA GLN A 96 -6.64 10.76 31.37
C GLN A 96 -6.81 9.34 30.83
N ILE A 97 -5.75 8.75 30.27
CA ILE A 97 -5.73 7.35 29.82
C ILE A 97 -4.57 6.60 30.47
N SER A 98 -4.68 5.27 30.53
CA SER A 98 -3.64 4.42 31.11
C SER A 98 -2.39 4.35 30.21
N GLU A 99 -1.27 3.93 30.80
CA GLU A 99 -0.05 3.64 30.04
C GLU A 99 -0.28 2.51 29.01
N ASP A 100 -1.10 1.52 29.33
CA ASP A 100 -1.40 0.40 28.43
C ASP A 100 -2.18 0.88 27.19
N GLU A 101 -3.19 1.73 27.37
CA GLU A 101 -3.92 2.35 26.26
C GLU A 101 -2.97 3.20 25.40
N PHE A 102 -2.10 4.00 26.03
CA PHE A 102 -1.10 4.79 25.33
C PHE A 102 -0.15 3.93 24.48
N ILE A 103 0.34 2.80 25.02
CA ILE A 103 1.22 1.88 24.29
C ILE A 103 0.48 1.28 23.09
N ALA A 104 -0.79 0.92 23.22
CA ALA A 104 -1.60 0.39 22.13
C ALA A 104 -1.80 1.42 21.00
N TYR A 105 -2.18 2.66 21.33
CA TYR A 105 -2.31 3.75 20.35
C TYR A 105 -0.96 4.10 19.70
N SER A 106 0.13 4.12 20.47
CA SER A 106 1.47 4.37 19.92
C SER A 106 1.89 3.29 18.93
N SER A 107 1.66 2.01 19.27
CA SER A 107 1.96 0.87 18.39
C SER A 107 1.14 0.92 17.09
N ALA A 108 -0.14 1.28 17.18
CA ALA A 108 -1.01 1.44 16.01
C ALA A 108 -0.53 2.61 15.12
N PHE A 109 -0.20 3.75 15.72
CA PHE A 109 0.37 4.90 15.02
C PHE A 109 1.68 4.55 14.30
N GLU A 110 2.62 3.92 14.99
CA GLU A 110 3.89 3.44 14.41
C GLU A 110 3.65 2.51 13.22
N SER A 111 2.66 1.62 13.33
CA SER A 111 2.29 0.71 12.24
C SER A 111 1.74 1.44 11.02
N ILE A 112 0.84 2.41 11.21
CA ILE A 112 0.22 3.16 10.12
C ILE A 112 1.28 3.99 9.40
N VAL A 113 2.10 4.73 10.16
CA VAL A 113 3.17 5.55 9.58
C VAL A 113 4.21 4.67 8.90
N GLY A 114 4.63 3.57 9.54
CA GLY A 114 5.58 2.62 8.98
C GLY A 114 5.07 1.97 7.67
N SER A 115 3.80 1.60 7.61
CA SER A 115 3.18 1.08 6.38
C SER A 115 3.09 2.14 5.28
N THR A 116 2.71 3.37 5.65
CA THR A 116 2.50 4.48 4.70
C THR A 116 3.82 4.96 4.11
N LEU A 117 4.83 5.14 4.95
CA LEU A 117 6.15 5.63 4.55
C LEU A 117 7.13 4.49 4.23
N ASN A 118 6.66 3.24 4.30
CA ASN A 118 7.48 2.05 4.09
C ASN A 118 8.76 2.04 4.96
N THR A 119 8.62 2.41 6.23
CA THR A 119 9.69 2.40 7.23
C THR A 119 9.41 1.36 8.32
N ARG A 120 10.37 1.17 9.24
CA ARG A 120 10.17 0.28 10.40
C ARG A 120 9.17 0.83 11.44
N GLY A 121 8.68 2.05 11.25
CA GLY A 121 7.79 2.74 12.18
C GLY A 121 8.32 4.13 12.56
N VAL A 122 7.91 4.60 13.74
CA VAL A 122 8.29 5.90 14.29
C VAL A 122 8.89 5.67 15.67
N SER A 123 10.00 6.33 15.98
CA SER A 123 10.53 6.37 17.34
C SER A 123 10.51 7.79 17.89
N GLY A 124 10.55 7.91 19.23
CA GLY A 124 10.51 9.21 19.91
C GLY A 124 9.16 9.62 20.49
N ILE A 125 8.10 8.81 20.33
CA ILE A 125 6.74 9.11 20.87
C ILE A 125 6.77 9.26 22.41
N GLY A 126 7.57 8.47 23.11
CA GLY A 126 7.75 8.61 24.56
C GLY A 126 8.34 9.97 24.97
N ASN A 127 9.30 10.48 24.18
CA ASN A 127 9.88 11.80 24.41
C ASN A 127 8.87 12.91 24.10
N LEU A 128 8.09 12.73 23.04
CA LEU A 128 7.03 13.66 22.64
C LEU A 128 6.01 13.85 23.77
N VAL A 129 5.52 12.75 24.35
CA VAL A 129 4.60 12.81 25.48
C VAL A 129 5.25 13.41 26.72
N LYS A 130 6.54 13.13 26.96
CA LYS A 130 7.26 13.75 28.09
C LYS A 130 7.29 15.27 27.94
N GLU A 131 7.59 15.78 26.75
CA GLU A 131 7.51 17.21 26.46
C GLU A 131 6.08 17.75 26.64
N MET A 132 5.07 17.03 26.13
CA MET A 132 3.67 17.42 26.32
C MET A 132 3.28 17.55 27.79
N LYS A 133 3.73 16.63 28.65
CA LYS A 133 3.55 16.68 30.12
C LYS A 133 4.21 17.91 30.72
N GLU A 134 5.44 18.22 30.32
CA GLU A 134 6.17 19.40 30.78
C GLU A 134 5.50 20.71 30.36
N ASN A 135 4.98 20.78 29.13
CA ASN A 135 4.23 21.94 28.63
C ASN A 135 2.94 22.15 29.44
N ILE A 136 2.17 21.08 29.68
CA ILE A 136 0.96 21.13 30.51
C ILE A 136 1.29 21.64 31.92
N ALA A 137 2.36 21.13 32.54
CA ALA A 137 2.79 21.58 33.87
C ALA A 137 3.19 23.07 33.93
N LYS A 138 3.62 23.64 32.80
CA LYS A 138 3.98 25.06 32.65
C LYS A 138 2.81 25.93 32.16
N GLY A 139 1.62 25.36 31.95
CA GLY A 139 0.47 26.07 31.38
C GLY A 139 0.60 26.42 29.90
N ILE A 140 1.49 25.72 29.18
CA ILE A 140 1.71 25.89 27.74
C ILE A 140 0.81 24.87 27.01
N VAL A 141 -0.01 25.35 26.08
CA VAL A 141 -0.87 24.51 25.22
C VAL A 141 0.03 23.66 24.31
N ASN A 142 -0.28 22.39 24.05
CA ASN A 142 0.46 21.60 23.06
C ASN A 142 -0.09 21.83 21.66
N THR A 143 0.76 22.22 20.71
CA THR A 143 0.42 22.31 19.28
C THR A 143 1.52 21.67 18.43
N PRO A 144 1.21 21.18 17.21
CA PRO A 144 2.23 20.66 16.30
C PRO A 144 3.43 21.59 16.08
N GLU A 145 3.22 22.91 16.16
CA GLU A 145 4.24 23.94 15.89
C GLU A 145 5.14 24.24 17.09
N ASN A 146 4.69 23.96 18.31
CA ASN A 146 5.43 24.35 19.51
C ASN A 146 6.18 23.21 20.19
N LEU A 147 5.92 21.97 19.77
CA LEU A 147 6.67 20.81 20.20
C LEU A 147 8.02 20.77 19.49
N LYS A 148 9.07 20.55 20.26
CA LYS A 148 10.46 20.52 19.82
C LYS A 148 11.01 19.11 19.67
N THR A 149 10.28 18.11 20.15
CA THR A 149 10.69 16.71 20.03
C THR A 149 10.83 16.33 18.55
N GLU A 150 12.02 15.86 18.20
CA GLU A 150 12.29 15.19 16.94
C GLU A 150 11.86 13.72 17.04
N LEU A 151 11.06 13.29 16.08
CA LEU A 151 10.70 11.90 15.84
C LEU A 151 11.63 11.33 14.78
N ASP A 152 11.99 10.05 14.90
CA ASP A 152 12.77 9.36 13.86
C ASP A 152 11.87 8.40 13.09
N THR A 153 11.90 8.51 11.76
CA THR A 153 11.31 7.51 10.87
C THR A 153 12.26 7.25 9.70
N GLY A 154 12.59 5.97 9.46
CA GLY A 154 13.51 5.60 8.38
C GLY A 154 14.92 6.21 8.52
N GLY A 155 15.37 6.54 9.74
CA GLY A 155 16.66 7.20 9.97
C GLY A 155 16.65 8.70 9.70
N MET A 156 15.47 9.29 9.45
CA MET A 156 15.27 10.72 9.28
C MET A 156 14.62 11.29 10.53
N LYS A 157 15.17 12.40 11.02
CA LYS A 157 14.56 13.18 12.09
C LYS A 157 13.59 14.21 11.55
N VAL A 158 12.39 14.23 12.10
CA VAL A 158 11.31 15.14 11.69
C VAL A 158 10.52 15.61 12.90
N SER A 159 9.96 16.82 12.82
CA SER A 159 8.95 17.27 13.77
C SER A 159 7.64 16.48 13.60
N TRP A 160 6.74 16.60 14.58
CA TRP A 160 5.38 16.04 14.45
C TRP A 160 4.69 16.54 13.18
N LYS A 161 4.75 17.85 12.92
CA LYS A 161 4.13 18.47 11.74
C LYS A 161 4.64 17.86 10.45
N GLU A 162 5.96 17.82 10.28
CA GLU A 162 6.59 17.26 9.07
C GLU A 162 6.24 15.79 8.87
N LEU A 163 6.26 14.98 9.95
CA LEU A 163 5.85 13.59 9.89
C LEU A 163 4.41 13.43 9.40
N MET A 164 3.49 14.25 9.91
CA MET A 164 2.07 14.21 9.52
C MET A 164 1.85 14.69 8.09
N ASP A 165 2.59 15.69 7.64
CA ASP A 165 2.50 16.18 6.26
C ASP A 165 3.00 15.11 5.26
N MET A 166 4.10 14.42 5.59
CA MET A 166 4.57 13.27 4.80
C MET A 166 3.58 12.10 4.83
N GLN A 167 3.08 11.71 6.02
CA GLN A 167 2.10 10.64 6.16
C GLN A 167 0.85 10.92 5.32
N LYS A 168 0.27 12.12 5.44
CA LYS A 168 -0.93 12.52 4.67
C LYS A 168 -0.69 12.45 3.17
N THR A 169 0.50 12.85 2.71
CA THR A 169 0.86 12.73 1.30
C THR A 169 0.96 11.27 0.86
N GLY A 170 1.60 10.42 1.67
CA GLY A 170 1.67 8.98 1.40
C GLY A 170 0.29 8.32 1.36
N GLU A 171 -0.58 8.60 2.33
CA GLU A 171 -1.96 8.10 2.36
C GLU A 171 -2.78 8.59 1.16
N TYR A 172 -2.54 9.82 0.73
CA TYR A 172 -3.19 10.36 -0.47
C TYR A 172 -2.77 9.59 -1.72
N ILE A 173 -1.47 9.32 -1.87
CA ILE A 173 -0.92 8.55 -2.99
C ILE A 173 -1.39 7.08 -2.93
N ASP A 174 -1.62 6.50 -1.76
CA ASP A 174 -2.12 5.13 -1.63
C ASP A 174 -3.49 4.92 -2.28
N LYS A 175 -4.32 5.97 -2.31
CA LYS A 175 -5.60 5.96 -3.04
C LYS A 175 -5.42 5.75 -4.55
N PHE A 176 -4.24 6.03 -5.10
CA PHE A 176 -3.99 5.95 -6.54
C PHE A 176 -3.83 4.49 -6.99
N PHE A 177 -3.21 3.67 -6.14
CA PHE A 177 -2.89 2.29 -6.50
C PHE A 177 -4.07 1.34 -6.28
N GLY A 178 -5.06 1.72 -5.47
CA GLY A 178 -6.13 0.81 -5.06
C GLY A 178 -5.57 -0.39 -4.28
N GLY A 179 -6.46 -1.22 -3.72
CA GLY A 179 -6.04 -2.41 -2.99
C GLY A 179 -5.38 -3.48 -3.89
N ALA A 180 -5.41 -4.74 -3.43
CA ALA A 180 -4.81 -5.88 -4.13
C ALA A 180 -5.41 -6.21 -5.52
N THR A 181 -6.41 -5.46 -5.98
CA THR A 181 -6.99 -5.59 -7.32
C THR A 181 -5.93 -5.38 -8.41
N PRO A 182 -5.91 -6.16 -9.50
CA PRO A 182 -4.99 -5.94 -10.62
C PRO A 182 -5.14 -4.55 -11.26
N GLY A 183 -4.06 -4.06 -11.88
CA GLY A 183 -4.04 -2.76 -12.55
C GLY A 183 -4.78 -2.71 -13.89
N SER A 184 -5.43 -1.58 -14.17
CA SER A 184 -5.95 -1.24 -15.51
C SER A 184 -5.06 -0.22 -16.20
N TYR A 185 -5.42 0.25 -17.41
CA TYR A 185 -4.68 1.33 -18.08
C TYR A 185 -4.62 2.63 -17.23
N ASP A 186 -5.66 2.91 -16.46
CA ASP A 186 -5.71 4.03 -15.49
C ASP A 186 -4.67 3.86 -14.36
N THR A 187 -4.33 2.63 -13.98
CA THR A 187 -3.28 2.36 -13.00
C THR A 187 -1.91 2.86 -13.48
N TYR A 188 -1.57 2.65 -14.75
CA TYR A 188 -0.29 3.11 -15.30
C TYR A 188 -0.21 4.65 -15.39
N ALA A 189 -1.32 5.30 -15.69
CA ALA A 189 -1.43 6.75 -15.60
C ALA A 189 -1.19 7.25 -14.16
N LYS A 190 -1.92 6.66 -13.20
CA LYS A 190 -1.80 6.97 -11.77
C LYS A 190 -0.41 6.72 -11.18
N ILE A 191 0.32 5.73 -11.69
CA ILE A 191 1.74 5.50 -11.34
C ILE A 191 2.60 6.71 -11.72
N GLY A 192 2.45 7.24 -12.94
CA GLY A 192 3.20 8.42 -13.34
C GLY A 192 2.79 9.67 -12.56
N ILE A 193 1.49 9.83 -12.25
CA ILE A 193 1.01 10.90 -11.38
C ILE A 193 1.63 10.79 -9.98
N ALA A 194 1.65 9.61 -9.37
CA ALA A 194 2.27 9.38 -8.05
C ALA A 194 3.73 9.83 -8.01
N ARG A 195 4.49 9.46 -9.05
CA ARG A 195 5.91 9.82 -9.20
C ARG A 195 6.12 11.32 -9.30
N ALA A 196 5.26 12.05 -10.00
CA ALA A 196 5.35 13.50 -10.11
C ALA A 196 4.80 14.22 -8.86
N TYR A 197 3.76 13.69 -8.23
CA TYR A 197 3.02 14.36 -7.16
C TYR A 197 3.89 14.71 -5.96
N ILE A 198 4.80 13.82 -5.55
CA ILE A 198 5.69 14.04 -4.39
C ILE A 198 6.64 15.24 -4.56
N TYR A 199 6.85 15.69 -5.80
CA TYR A 199 7.72 16.82 -6.13
C TYR A 199 6.96 18.15 -6.28
N LYS A 200 5.65 18.18 -6.04
CA LYS A 200 4.87 19.41 -6.13
C LYS A 200 5.40 20.46 -5.13
N PRO A 201 5.78 21.66 -5.57
CA PRO A 201 6.33 22.70 -4.68
C PRO A 201 5.38 23.08 -3.53
N GLU A 202 4.09 23.00 -3.79
CA GLU A 202 3.01 23.28 -2.84
C GLU A 202 3.03 22.39 -1.60
N LEU A 203 3.68 21.22 -1.68
CA LEU A 203 3.84 20.30 -0.55
C LEU A 203 4.94 20.76 0.42
N GLY A 204 5.85 21.63 -0.01
CA GLY A 204 6.85 22.25 0.85
C GLY A 204 7.88 21.28 1.46
N PHE A 205 8.05 20.09 0.88
CA PHE A 205 8.99 19.09 1.39
C PHE A 205 10.45 19.44 1.07
N THR A 206 11.34 19.07 1.98
CA THR A 206 12.79 19.10 1.77
C THR A 206 13.24 17.95 0.85
N GLU A 207 14.46 18.02 0.32
CA GLU A 207 15.01 16.96 -0.55
C GLU A 207 15.03 15.60 0.15
N ASP A 208 15.39 15.56 1.44
CA ASP A 208 15.42 14.32 2.22
C ASP A 208 14.01 13.74 2.39
N GLN A 209 13.00 14.57 2.70
CA GLN A 209 11.61 14.15 2.82
C GLN A 209 11.06 13.62 1.49
N ILE A 210 11.37 14.29 0.38
CA ILE A 210 11.03 13.83 -0.98
C ILE A 210 11.69 12.49 -1.27
N HIS A 211 12.96 12.30 -0.89
CA HIS A 211 13.67 11.04 -1.09
C HIS A 211 12.98 9.89 -0.36
N LEU A 212 12.64 10.06 0.92
CA LEU A 212 11.95 9.04 1.71
C LEU A 212 10.56 8.71 1.14
N LEU A 213 9.77 9.73 0.76
CA LEU A 213 8.48 9.52 0.10
C LEU A 213 8.62 8.79 -1.24
N ARG A 214 9.63 9.15 -2.04
CA ARG A 214 9.91 8.49 -3.32
C ARG A 214 10.19 7.01 -3.14
N GLU A 215 11.06 6.64 -2.21
CA GLU A 215 11.36 5.23 -1.93
C GLU A 215 10.10 4.45 -1.50
N ALA A 216 9.27 5.05 -0.66
CA ALA A 216 8.00 4.47 -0.25
C ALA A 216 7.06 4.26 -1.45
N VAL A 217 6.90 5.29 -2.29
CA VAL A 217 6.05 5.25 -3.48
C VAL A 217 6.54 4.22 -4.49
N GLU A 218 7.83 4.17 -4.79
CA GLU A 218 8.39 3.21 -5.75
C GLU A 218 8.23 1.75 -5.28
N LYS A 219 8.35 1.48 -3.98
CA LYS A 219 8.08 0.11 -3.48
C LYS A 219 6.61 -0.28 -3.66
N LYS A 220 5.67 0.62 -3.37
CA LYS A 220 4.24 0.37 -3.59
C LYS A 220 3.91 0.19 -5.07
N ILE A 221 4.55 0.96 -5.94
CA ILE A 221 4.46 0.76 -7.40
C ILE A 221 4.96 -0.63 -7.78
N ALA A 222 6.11 -1.07 -7.26
CA ALA A 222 6.67 -2.38 -7.55
C ALA A 222 5.72 -3.51 -7.11
N GLU A 223 5.18 -3.44 -5.90
CA GLU A 223 4.18 -4.40 -5.39
C GLU A 223 2.92 -4.45 -6.27
N LYS A 224 2.42 -3.28 -6.67
CA LYS A 224 1.24 -3.16 -7.55
C LYS A 224 1.49 -3.78 -8.92
N LEU A 225 2.65 -3.51 -9.52
CA LEU A 225 3.04 -4.05 -10.82
C LEU A 225 3.23 -5.56 -10.74
N GLU A 226 3.79 -6.08 -9.66
CA GLU A 226 3.97 -7.52 -9.44
C GLU A 226 2.62 -8.25 -9.29
N HIS A 227 1.68 -7.71 -8.51
CA HIS A 227 0.32 -8.23 -8.43
C HIS A 227 -0.38 -8.23 -9.78
N THR A 228 -0.17 -7.18 -10.59
CA THR A 228 -0.74 -7.09 -11.94
C THR A 228 -0.11 -8.11 -12.88
N ARG A 229 1.22 -8.32 -12.79
CA ARG A 229 1.95 -9.34 -13.57
C ARG A 229 1.42 -10.73 -13.28
N MET A 230 1.30 -11.12 -12.01
CA MET A 230 0.76 -12.43 -11.61
C MET A 230 -0.65 -12.65 -12.17
N ALA A 231 -1.53 -11.63 -12.09
CA ALA A 231 -2.87 -11.72 -12.65
C ALA A 231 -2.90 -11.89 -14.18
N ILE A 232 -1.94 -11.31 -14.91
CA ILE A 232 -1.74 -11.48 -16.36
C ILE A 232 -1.09 -12.83 -16.71
N GLU A 233 -0.48 -13.53 -15.77
CA GLU A 233 0.04 -14.89 -16.00
C GLU A 233 -1.04 -15.93 -15.79
N ASP A 234 -1.81 -15.83 -14.70
CA ASP A 234 -2.98 -16.67 -14.44
C ASP A 234 -3.99 -16.60 -15.59
N ALA A 235 -4.13 -15.40 -16.14
CA ALA A 235 -4.84 -15.09 -17.37
C ALA A 235 -4.53 -15.91 -18.59
N ALA A 236 -3.23 -16.02 -18.88
CA ALA A 236 -2.73 -16.57 -20.12
C ALA A 236 -2.89 -18.09 -20.11
N ALA A 237 -3.02 -18.67 -18.92
CA ALA A 237 -3.35 -20.08 -18.74
C ALA A 237 -4.82 -20.41 -19.04
N ASP A 238 -5.72 -19.43 -19.04
CA ASP A 238 -7.13 -19.60 -19.43
C ASP A 238 -7.31 -19.47 -20.95
N ILE A 239 -8.18 -20.31 -21.56
CA ILE A 239 -8.52 -20.19 -22.98
C ILE A 239 -9.19 -18.84 -23.22
N GLN A 240 -8.48 -17.93 -23.88
CA GLN A 240 -8.99 -16.60 -24.19
C GLN A 240 -10.21 -16.71 -25.09
N ASN A 241 -11.25 -15.94 -24.77
CA ASN A 241 -12.27 -15.64 -25.76
C ASN A 241 -11.59 -14.77 -26.85
N PRO A 242 -11.58 -15.19 -28.13
CA PRO A 242 -10.96 -14.44 -29.24
C PRO A 242 -11.47 -12.99 -29.35
N MET A 243 -12.64 -12.70 -28.78
CA MET A 243 -13.21 -11.36 -28.68
C MET A 243 -12.40 -10.37 -27.82
N TRP A 244 -11.46 -10.87 -26.99
CA TRP A 244 -10.64 -10.11 -26.06
C TRP A 244 -9.13 -10.17 -26.40
N GLU A 245 -8.77 -10.64 -27.59
CA GLU A 245 -7.38 -10.72 -28.03
C GLU A 245 -6.74 -9.30 -27.98
N GLY A 246 -5.78 -9.09 -27.07
CA GLY A 246 -5.16 -7.78 -26.78
C GLY A 246 -5.72 -7.01 -25.57
N TYR A 247 -6.75 -7.53 -24.88
CA TYR A 247 -7.31 -6.97 -23.65
C TYR A 247 -7.64 -8.10 -22.67
N TYR A 248 -6.82 -8.32 -21.65
CA TYR A 248 -7.15 -9.37 -20.68
C TYR A 248 -8.38 -8.97 -19.84
N ILE A 249 -9.48 -9.70 -20.03
CA ILE A 249 -10.54 -9.85 -19.02
C ILE A 249 -10.53 -11.32 -18.63
N GLY A 250 -9.79 -11.66 -17.59
CA GLY A 250 -9.93 -12.98 -16.99
C GLY A 250 -9.69 -12.93 -15.50
N GLY A 251 -10.13 -14.00 -14.86
CA GLY A 251 -10.17 -14.13 -13.41
C GLY A 251 -11.33 -13.35 -12.80
N THR A 252 -12.51 -13.98 -12.77
CA THR A 252 -13.74 -13.56 -12.04
C THR A 252 -14.63 -12.46 -12.64
N ARG A 253 -15.19 -12.67 -13.85
CA ARG A 253 -16.44 -12.05 -14.37
C ARG A 253 -16.63 -10.50 -14.29
N THR A 254 -15.70 -9.71 -13.76
CA THR A 254 -16.01 -8.33 -13.30
C THR A 254 -14.94 -7.28 -13.54
N MET A 255 -13.69 -7.60 -13.92
CA MET A 255 -12.63 -6.57 -14.01
C MET A 255 -11.71 -6.70 -15.24
N PRO A 256 -11.58 -5.63 -16.06
CA PRO A 256 -10.60 -5.57 -17.14
C PRO A 256 -9.20 -5.23 -16.61
N VAL A 257 -8.19 -6.00 -17.03
CA VAL A 257 -6.77 -5.79 -16.71
C VAL A 257 -6.07 -5.23 -17.94
N GLY A 258 -5.25 -4.20 -17.76
CA GLY A 258 -4.48 -3.62 -18.87
C GLY A 258 -3.32 -4.55 -19.24
N SER A 259 -3.36 -5.18 -20.42
CA SER A 259 -2.32 -6.14 -20.84
C SER A 259 -1.65 -5.81 -22.19
N ASN A 260 -2.16 -4.83 -22.95
CA ASN A 260 -1.53 -4.41 -24.19
C ASN A 260 -0.24 -3.65 -23.91
N THR A 261 0.90 -4.31 -24.13
CA THR A 261 2.24 -3.77 -23.82
C THR A 261 2.55 -2.46 -24.53
N LYS A 262 2.06 -2.27 -25.77
CA LYS A 262 2.24 -1.02 -26.51
C LYS A 262 1.47 0.13 -25.83
N LEU A 263 0.19 -0.08 -25.51
CA LEU A 263 -0.61 0.94 -24.81
C LEU A 263 -0.03 1.26 -23.43
N ILE A 264 0.38 0.25 -22.67
CA ILE A 264 1.04 0.42 -21.37
C ILE A 264 2.28 1.29 -21.50
N SER A 265 3.13 0.99 -22.48
CA SER A 265 4.36 1.75 -22.74
C SER A 265 4.05 3.20 -23.09
N GLU A 266 3.11 3.46 -24.00
CA GLU A 266 2.76 4.82 -24.43
C GLU A 266 2.11 5.64 -23.31
N ILE A 267 1.27 5.03 -22.48
CA ILE A 267 0.70 5.68 -21.29
C ILE A 267 1.81 6.01 -20.28
N THR A 268 2.68 5.04 -19.98
CA THR A 268 3.78 5.23 -19.01
C THR A 268 4.72 6.34 -19.48
N GLU A 269 5.03 6.40 -20.77
CA GLU A 269 5.86 7.46 -21.36
C GLU A 269 5.18 8.84 -21.32
N ALA A 270 3.86 8.91 -21.52
CA ALA A 270 3.13 10.16 -21.44
C ALA A 270 3.19 10.75 -20.02
N PHE A 271 2.91 9.94 -19.00
CA PHE A 271 2.88 10.41 -17.61
C PHE A 271 4.28 10.55 -16.96
N SER A 272 5.33 9.93 -17.52
CA SER A 272 6.70 10.15 -17.04
C SER A 272 7.25 11.55 -17.35
N LYS A 273 6.60 12.28 -18.26
CA LYS A 273 6.97 13.63 -18.70
C LYS A 273 6.29 14.75 -17.90
N ILE A 274 5.50 14.41 -16.87
CA ILE A 274 4.86 15.42 -16.03
C ILE A 274 5.94 16.18 -15.27
N ASP A 275 6.01 17.48 -15.51
CA ASP A 275 6.73 18.43 -14.68
C ASP A 275 5.80 18.91 -13.55
N PRO A 276 6.14 18.65 -12.28
CA PRO A 276 5.34 19.09 -11.12
C PRO A 276 5.11 20.60 -11.05
N ASN A 277 5.92 21.40 -11.75
CA ASN A 277 5.82 22.86 -11.80
C ASN A 277 5.01 23.39 -12.98
N ASP A 278 4.68 22.54 -13.95
CA ASP A 278 3.97 22.93 -15.16
C ASP A 278 2.67 22.14 -15.31
N LYS A 279 1.55 22.81 -15.02
CA LYS A 279 0.21 22.27 -15.24
C LYS A 279 -0.03 21.86 -16.71
N GLY A 280 0.61 22.55 -17.67
CA GLY A 280 0.52 22.21 -19.08
C GLY A 280 1.03 20.80 -19.39
N SER A 281 2.13 20.39 -18.76
CA SER A 281 2.68 19.03 -18.88
C SER A 281 1.71 17.95 -18.37
N TYR A 282 1.00 18.23 -17.26
CA TYR A 282 -0.01 17.35 -16.71
C TYR A 282 -1.21 17.22 -17.65
N ASP A 283 -1.76 18.35 -18.10
CA ASP A 283 -2.89 18.36 -19.03
C ASP A 283 -2.54 17.65 -20.35
N ALA A 284 -1.30 17.80 -20.85
CA ALA A 284 -0.81 17.10 -22.04
C ALA A 284 -0.72 15.57 -21.84
N ALA A 285 -0.30 15.10 -20.66
CA ALA A 285 -0.27 13.67 -20.35
C ALA A 285 -1.69 13.07 -20.31
N VAL A 286 -2.66 13.80 -19.73
CA VAL A 286 -4.07 13.40 -19.70
C VAL A 286 -4.68 13.41 -21.11
N ASP A 287 -4.39 14.43 -21.92
CA ASP A 287 -4.85 14.50 -23.31
C ASP A 287 -4.32 13.31 -24.14
N ARG A 288 -3.03 12.97 -23.96
CA ARG A 288 -2.43 11.81 -24.63
C ARG A 288 -3.08 10.50 -24.16
N PHE A 289 -3.35 10.33 -22.87
CA PHE A 289 -4.07 9.17 -22.36
C PHE A 289 -5.45 9.00 -23.02
N GLN A 290 -6.22 10.09 -23.10
CA GLN A 290 -7.54 10.07 -23.72
C GLN A 290 -7.45 9.72 -25.22
N GLU A 291 -6.49 10.27 -25.93
CA GLU A 291 -6.22 9.92 -27.33
C GLU A 291 -5.93 8.42 -27.50
N LEU A 292 -5.09 7.84 -26.63
CA LEU A 292 -4.74 6.42 -26.66
C LEU A 292 -5.92 5.50 -26.34
N MET A 293 -6.77 5.91 -25.40
CA MET A 293 -7.91 5.11 -24.96
C MET A 293 -9.11 5.23 -25.90
N ARG A 294 -9.27 6.31 -26.65
CA ARG A 294 -10.43 6.57 -27.52
C ARG A 294 -10.75 5.45 -28.51
N PRO A 295 -9.79 4.85 -29.26
CA PRO A 295 -10.09 3.73 -30.15
C PRO A 295 -10.68 2.52 -29.41
N TRP A 296 -10.14 2.23 -28.22
CA TRP A 296 -10.63 1.14 -27.38
C TRP A 296 -12.04 1.42 -26.85
N GLU A 297 -12.26 2.62 -26.30
CA GLU A 297 -13.56 3.01 -25.75
C GLU A 297 -14.64 3.03 -26.83
N THR A 298 -14.29 3.45 -28.05
CA THR A 298 -15.20 3.41 -29.21
C THR A 298 -15.57 1.98 -29.58
N THR A 299 -14.61 1.07 -29.59
CA THR A 299 -14.84 -0.36 -29.88
C THR A 299 -15.71 -1.00 -28.80
N PHE A 300 -15.38 -0.76 -27.53
CA PHE A 300 -16.13 -1.26 -26.39
C PHE A 300 -17.58 -0.73 -26.37
N SER A 301 -17.76 0.57 -26.59
CA SER A 301 -19.09 1.19 -26.64
C SER A 301 -19.92 0.64 -27.78
N SER A 302 -19.32 0.44 -28.96
CA SER A 302 -19.99 -0.17 -30.12
C SER A 302 -20.45 -1.61 -29.85
N TYR A 303 -19.67 -2.37 -29.07
CA TYR A 303 -20.07 -3.70 -28.61
C TYR A 303 -21.25 -3.63 -27.64
N ILE A 304 -21.17 -2.78 -26.61
CA ILE A 304 -22.28 -2.58 -25.66
C ILE A 304 -23.54 -2.10 -26.38
N ALA A 305 -23.43 -1.22 -27.38
CA ALA A 305 -24.54 -0.77 -28.22
C ALA A 305 -25.30 -1.92 -28.89
N ARG A 306 -24.58 -2.96 -29.33
CA ARG A 306 -25.18 -4.13 -29.98
C ARG A 306 -25.91 -5.03 -28.99
N GLN A 307 -25.51 -5.01 -27.73
CA GLN A 307 -26.10 -5.81 -26.65
C GLN A 307 -27.22 -5.04 -25.92
N ALA A 308 -27.11 -3.71 -25.82
CA ALA A 308 -28.02 -2.81 -25.13
C ALA A 308 -28.07 -1.43 -25.86
N PRO A 309 -28.91 -1.30 -26.91
CA PRO A 309 -28.89 -0.16 -27.83
C PRO A 309 -29.13 1.22 -27.21
N GLY A 310 -29.78 1.29 -26.05
CA GLY A 310 -30.08 2.54 -25.35
C GLY A 310 -28.90 3.16 -24.57
N TYR A 311 -27.75 2.48 -24.45
CA TYR A 311 -26.68 2.85 -23.51
C TYR A 311 -25.45 3.52 -24.15
N ALA A 312 -25.35 3.55 -25.49
CA ALA A 312 -24.03 3.64 -26.15
C ALA A 312 -23.63 4.98 -26.77
N SER A 313 -24.56 5.84 -27.20
CA SER A 313 -24.21 7.02 -28.01
C SER A 313 -23.53 8.15 -27.24
N ILE A 314 -23.66 8.20 -25.92
CA ILE A 314 -23.05 9.22 -25.05
C ILE A 314 -21.89 8.67 -24.20
N TYR A 315 -21.64 7.36 -24.24
CA TYR A 315 -20.74 6.68 -23.30
C TYR A 315 -19.29 7.15 -23.42
N VAL A 316 -18.74 7.24 -24.64
CA VAL A 316 -17.34 7.65 -24.86
C VAL A 316 -17.12 9.11 -24.42
N GLN A 317 -17.99 10.02 -24.85
CA GLN A 317 -17.87 11.45 -24.51
C GLN A 317 -18.06 11.71 -23.01
N GLN A 318 -19.01 11.03 -22.36
CA GLN A 318 -19.17 11.12 -20.91
C GLN A 318 -17.96 10.54 -20.18
N LYS A 319 -17.40 9.43 -20.65
CA LYS A 319 -16.22 8.80 -20.03
C LYS A 319 -14.96 9.65 -20.18
N GLU A 320 -14.72 10.25 -21.34
CA GLU A 320 -13.65 11.24 -21.54
C GLU A 320 -13.84 12.46 -20.62
N PHE A 321 -15.04 13.03 -20.55
CA PHE A 321 -15.33 14.18 -19.68
C PHE A 321 -15.13 13.85 -18.19
N HIS A 322 -15.67 12.72 -17.71
CA HIS A 322 -15.57 12.30 -16.32
C HIS A 322 -14.15 11.86 -15.94
N SER A 323 -13.40 11.24 -16.85
CA SER A 323 -12.00 10.86 -16.59
C SER A 323 -11.10 12.09 -16.41
N ARG A 324 -11.26 13.14 -17.23
CA ARG A 324 -10.48 14.39 -17.07
C ARG A 324 -10.74 15.03 -15.71
N ALA A 325 -12.01 15.13 -15.32
CA ALA A 325 -12.38 15.69 -14.02
C ALA A 325 -11.80 14.86 -12.85
N GLY A 326 -11.81 13.53 -12.97
CA GLY A 326 -11.19 12.63 -12.00
C GLY A 326 -9.68 12.83 -11.88
N TYR A 327 -8.97 12.90 -13.01
CA TYR A 327 -7.54 13.17 -13.05
C TYR A 327 -7.21 14.54 -12.43
N GLN A 328 -7.94 15.59 -12.83
CA GLN A 328 -7.75 16.93 -12.24
C GLN A 328 -8.00 16.94 -10.73
N ALA A 329 -9.00 16.20 -10.23
CA ALA A 329 -9.22 16.05 -8.80
C ALA A 329 -8.05 15.37 -8.07
N ILE A 330 -7.44 14.35 -8.70
CA ILE A 330 -6.22 13.69 -8.20
C ILE A 330 -5.05 14.68 -8.14
N TRP A 331 -4.83 15.47 -9.19
CA TRP A 331 -3.72 16.42 -9.21
C TRP A 331 -3.87 17.57 -8.20
N ASN A 332 -5.11 18.00 -7.98
CA ASN A 332 -5.44 19.11 -7.09
C ASN A 332 -5.57 18.70 -5.61
N GLY A 333 -5.39 17.43 -5.26
CA GLY A 333 -5.53 16.99 -3.87
C GLY A 333 -6.98 16.83 -3.39
N SER A 334 -7.96 16.83 -4.30
CA SER A 334 -9.40 16.85 -3.97
C SER A 334 -10.10 15.51 -4.23
N TYR A 335 -9.33 14.41 -4.21
CA TYR A 335 -9.77 13.05 -4.57
C TYR A 335 -10.12 12.17 -3.37
#